data_AF-A0A2E0G6D3-F1
#
_entry.id   AF-A0A2E0G6D3-F1
#
_cell.length_a   1.000
_cell.length_b   1.000
_cell.length_c   1.000
_cell.angle_alpha   90.00
_cell.angle_beta   90.00
_cell.angle_gamma   90.00
#
_symmetry.space_group_name_H-M   'P 1'
#
loop_
_entity.id
_entity.type
_entity.pdbx_description
1 polymer ?
#
loop_
_entity_poly.entity_id
_entity_poly.type
_entity_poly.pdbx_seq_one_letter_code
_entity_poly.pdbx_strand_id
1 'polypeptide(L)'
;MMKRILSIFAFMLFSCSINDDQVTYEEKIVLWANLRSNFPLIDTVFVSKSASLNENIPSKDLWIQDAQVHIIGDTVNLYLYPIPGAAGRYFTNSNYIFKGGETYKVQAVVGDDTVSGVTTIPEKMEISAEPQSIYNCKDNNYNVPEVNINNYDPWSFPPITGAIDTLTLQQGECFTESFASYPLFKINFNEEDYQTVRIMTFALEADSVDLEPYTDTNNDGIWNTDEYFDDWNQNGLRDSCFINLIYDTTYKDVYELWKETYPRGSNADLGWKKNTPFRYNPWPWNVETSPVSMTWLFYDYYGLQLITFQATDDATFNYFQGLPEFNQFVMPNSNIVNGYGLVSSSASKSFLIYLIRDDSNNP
;
A
#
# COMPACT_ATOMS: atom_id res chain seq x y z
N MET A 1 25.02 49.20 47.15
CA MET A 1 24.88 47.72 47.02
C MET A 1 23.38 47.47 46.89
N MET A 2 22.76 47.04 45.80
CA MET A 2 23.15 46.33 44.58
C MET A 2 22.30 46.91 43.43
N LYS A 3 22.90 47.18 42.27
CA LYS A 3 22.21 47.62 41.05
C LYS A 3 21.38 46.44 40.51
N ARG A 4 20.07 46.60 40.37
CA ARG A 4 19.23 45.67 39.58
C ARG A 4 19.45 45.96 38.11
N ILE A 5 20.21 45.08 37.46
CA ILE A 5 20.38 45.05 36.00
C ILE A 5 19.07 44.51 35.43
N LEU A 6 18.32 45.36 34.73
CA LEU A 6 17.17 44.95 33.93
C LEU A 6 17.71 44.47 32.59
N SER A 7 17.97 43.18 32.46
CA SER A 7 18.31 42.56 31.18
C SER A 7 17.05 42.52 30.32
N ILE A 8 16.96 43.43 29.35
CA ILE A 8 15.94 43.40 28.29
C ILE A 8 16.37 42.29 27.32
N PHE A 9 15.69 41.15 27.42
CA PHE A 9 15.83 40.03 26.50
C PHE A 9 15.08 40.41 25.21
N ALA A 10 15.80 40.89 24.21
CA ALA A 10 15.27 41.11 22.87
C ALA A 10 15.07 39.74 22.19
N PHE A 11 13.88 39.15 22.36
CA PHE A 11 13.40 38.09 21.47
C PHE A 11 13.21 38.72 20.08
N MET A 12 14.22 38.65 19.21
CA MET A 12 13.99 38.73 17.77
C MET A 12 13.19 37.48 17.39
N LEU A 13 11.88 37.65 17.29
CA LEU A 13 11.02 36.73 16.57
C LEU A 13 11.44 36.79 15.10
N PHE A 14 12.35 35.90 14.70
CA PHE A 14 12.42 35.47 13.31
C PHE A 14 11.12 34.73 13.04
N SER A 15 10.07 35.46 12.68
CA SER A 15 8.93 34.87 12.01
C SER A 15 9.48 34.27 10.71
N CYS A 16 9.55 32.94 10.63
CA CYS A 16 9.42 32.28 9.35
C CYS A 16 8.12 32.84 8.76
N SER A 17 8.21 33.65 7.71
CA SER A 17 7.06 33.91 6.86
C SER A 17 6.65 32.53 6.33
N ILE A 18 5.51 32.02 6.81
CA ILE A 18 4.80 30.98 6.07
C ILE A 18 4.58 31.59 4.70
N ASN A 19 5.14 30.94 3.67
CA ASN A 19 4.96 31.41 2.31
C ASN A 19 3.50 31.15 1.93
N ASP A 20 2.66 32.15 2.18
CA ASP A 20 1.20 32.13 1.97
C ASP A 20 0.85 32.52 0.52
N ASP A 21 1.81 32.35 -0.40
CA ASP A 21 1.61 32.52 -1.83
C ASP A 21 0.52 31.54 -2.28
N GLN A 22 -0.71 32.04 -2.39
CA GLN A 22 -1.82 31.29 -2.95
C GLN A 22 -1.45 30.86 -4.37
N VAL A 23 -1.13 29.58 -4.53
CA VAL A 23 -0.90 28.98 -5.84
C VAL A 23 -2.18 29.18 -6.67
N THR A 24 -2.07 29.98 -7.72
CA THR A 24 -3.16 30.15 -8.68
C THR A 24 -3.24 28.88 -9.53
N TYR A 25 -4.39 28.21 -9.52
CA TYR A 25 -4.61 27.01 -10.31
C TYR A 25 -4.50 27.30 -11.80
N GLU A 26 -3.81 26.40 -12.52
CA GLU A 26 -3.74 26.38 -13.99
C GLU A 26 -4.19 25.00 -14.49
N GLU A 27 -5.08 24.96 -15.48
CA GLU A 27 -5.42 23.71 -16.16
C GLU A 27 -4.18 23.19 -16.92
N LYS A 28 -3.82 21.93 -16.67
CA LYS A 28 -2.69 21.26 -17.33
C LYS A 28 -3.01 19.80 -17.61
N ILE A 29 -2.26 19.21 -18.53
CA ILE A 29 -2.27 17.77 -18.74
C ILE A 29 -1.65 17.09 -17.52
N VAL A 30 -2.27 16.00 -17.09
CA VAL A 30 -1.81 15.15 -16.00
C VAL A 30 -1.30 13.84 -16.59
N LEU A 31 -0.08 13.45 -16.25
CA LEU A 31 0.58 12.23 -16.70
C LEU A 31 0.97 11.36 -15.52
N TRP A 32 0.50 10.11 -15.49
CA TRP A 32 0.91 9.12 -14.49
C TRP A 32 1.48 7.87 -15.13
N ALA A 33 2.61 7.40 -14.62
CA ALA A 33 3.21 6.14 -15.02
C ALA A 33 4.02 5.54 -13.88
N ASN A 34 4.08 4.21 -13.82
CA ASN A 34 4.99 3.47 -12.96
C ASN A 34 5.73 2.39 -13.78
N LEU A 35 7.05 2.43 -13.77
CA LEU A 35 7.89 1.41 -14.42
C LEU A 35 8.47 0.45 -13.38
N ARG A 36 8.58 -0.85 -13.70
CA ARG A 36 9.11 -1.84 -12.75
C ARG A 36 10.33 -2.56 -13.31
N SER A 37 11.38 -2.61 -12.50
CA SER A 37 12.62 -3.33 -12.80
C SER A 37 12.32 -4.81 -13.05
N ASN A 38 12.91 -5.35 -14.11
CA ASN A 38 12.81 -6.73 -14.57
C ASN A 38 11.42 -7.15 -15.06
N PHE A 39 10.46 -6.24 -15.24
CA PHE A 39 9.15 -6.54 -15.82
C PHE A 39 8.95 -5.81 -17.16
N PRO A 40 8.08 -6.32 -18.05
CA PRO A 40 7.51 -5.50 -19.10
C PRO A 40 6.60 -4.41 -18.50
N LEU A 41 6.00 -3.58 -19.35
CA LEU A 41 4.95 -2.69 -18.88
C LEU A 41 3.79 -3.54 -18.37
N ILE A 42 3.54 -3.52 -17.06
CA ILE A 42 2.49 -4.33 -16.40
C ILE A 42 1.25 -3.53 -16.03
N ASP A 43 1.33 -2.20 -16.07
CA ASP A 43 0.21 -1.29 -15.78
C ASP A 43 0.13 -0.20 -16.85
N THR A 44 -0.99 0.51 -16.89
CA THR A 44 -1.29 1.52 -17.90
C THR A 44 -0.64 2.86 -17.56
N VAL A 45 -0.24 3.60 -18.58
CA VAL A 45 0.07 5.03 -18.45
C VAL A 45 -1.24 5.81 -18.54
N PHE A 46 -1.46 6.75 -17.63
CA PHE A 46 -2.67 7.54 -17.56
C PHE A 46 -2.42 8.97 -18.06
N VAL A 47 -3.34 9.47 -18.88
CA VAL A 47 -3.33 10.85 -19.39
C VAL A 47 -4.72 11.47 -19.20
N SER A 48 -4.77 12.59 -18.50
CA SER A 48 -5.99 13.36 -18.27
C SER A 48 -5.72 14.86 -18.28
N LYS A 49 -6.78 15.65 -18.13
CA LYS A 49 -6.69 17.07 -17.75
C LYS A 49 -6.88 17.22 -16.24
N SER A 50 -6.25 18.23 -15.66
CA SER A 50 -6.63 18.70 -14.32
C SER A 50 -7.94 19.49 -14.42
N ALA A 51 -8.63 19.65 -13.30
CA ALA A 51 -9.82 20.49 -13.20
C ALA A 51 -9.74 21.36 -11.94
N SER A 52 -10.37 22.53 -11.98
CA SER A 52 -10.51 23.36 -10.79
C SER A 52 -11.51 22.74 -9.82
N LEU A 53 -11.34 22.94 -8.51
CA LEU A 53 -12.33 22.51 -7.51
C LEU A 53 -13.71 23.16 -7.71
N ASN A 54 -13.76 24.32 -8.36
CA ASN A 54 -15.01 25.04 -8.66
C ASN A 54 -15.63 24.63 -10.00
N GLU A 55 -14.96 23.77 -10.76
CA GLU A 55 -15.41 23.33 -12.07
C GLU A 55 -16.37 22.15 -11.93
N ASN A 56 -17.60 22.29 -12.44
CA ASN A 56 -18.60 21.23 -12.43
C ASN A 56 -18.44 20.33 -13.66
N ILE A 57 -17.35 19.55 -13.69
CA ILE A 57 -17.04 18.60 -14.76
C ILE A 57 -16.99 17.17 -14.20
N PRO A 58 -17.69 16.20 -14.82
CA PRO A 58 -17.55 14.80 -14.45
C PRO A 58 -16.12 14.31 -14.70
N SER A 59 -15.55 13.55 -13.74
CA SER A 59 -14.18 13.02 -13.85
C SER A 59 -13.93 12.20 -15.12
N LYS A 60 -14.96 11.51 -15.61
CA LYS A 60 -14.90 10.73 -16.86
C LYS A 60 -14.60 11.58 -18.10
N ASP A 61 -14.93 12.87 -18.07
CA ASP A 61 -14.77 13.80 -19.20
C ASP A 61 -13.38 14.48 -19.19
N LEU A 62 -12.59 14.26 -18.13
CA LEU A 62 -11.20 14.75 -18.02
C LEU A 62 -10.19 13.81 -18.70
N TRP A 63 -10.57 12.57 -19.01
CA TRP A 63 -9.68 11.60 -19.62
C TRP A 63 -9.39 11.92 -21.10
N ILE A 64 -8.13 11.87 -21.50
CA ILE A 64 -7.71 12.18 -22.87
C ILE A 64 -7.54 10.86 -23.64
N GLN A 65 -8.28 10.68 -24.74
CA GLN A 65 -8.30 9.40 -25.50
C GLN A 65 -7.37 9.37 -26.71
N ASP A 66 -6.89 10.53 -27.17
CA ASP A 66 -6.18 10.74 -28.43
C ASP A 66 -4.76 11.28 -28.25
N ALA A 67 -4.13 11.00 -27.10
CA ALA A 67 -2.73 11.34 -26.86
C ALA A 67 -1.78 10.39 -27.60
N GLN A 68 -0.65 10.90 -28.06
CA GLN A 68 0.48 10.07 -28.50
C GLN A 68 1.40 9.83 -27.30
N VAL A 69 1.43 8.59 -26.81
CA VAL A 69 2.17 8.25 -25.59
C VAL A 69 3.36 7.36 -25.90
N HIS A 70 4.53 7.76 -25.39
CA HIS A 70 5.79 7.06 -25.59
C HIS A 70 6.54 6.82 -24.28
N ILE A 71 7.20 5.66 -24.17
CA ILE A 71 8.24 5.39 -23.17
C ILE A 71 9.58 5.31 -23.91
N ILE A 72 10.50 6.20 -23.57
CA ILE A 72 11.76 6.41 -24.27
C ILE A 72 12.90 6.16 -23.29
N GLY A 73 13.78 5.23 -23.61
CA GLY A 73 15.07 5.02 -22.94
C GLY A 73 16.19 4.97 -23.98
N ASP A 74 17.41 4.69 -23.54
CA ASP A 74 18.60 4.74 -24.40
C ASP A 74 18.53 3.80 -25.62
N THR A 75 17.91 2.63 -25.44
CA THR A 75 17.81 1.59 -26.47
C THR A 75 16.37 1.32 -26.92
N VAL A 76 15.40 2.09 -26.42
CA VAL A 76 13.98 1.78 -26.61
C VAL A 76 13.14 3.04 -26.85
N ASN A 77 12.17 2.93 -27.75
CA ASN A 77 11.09 3.90 -27.91
C ASN A 77 9.79 3.11 -28.13
N LEU A 78 9.04 2.91 -27.05
CA LEU A 78 7.76 2.19 -27.08
C LEU A 78 6.63 3.16 -27.31
N TYR A 79 5.83 2.93 -28.36
CA TYR A 79 4.52 3.58 -28.51
C TYR A 79 3.46 2.81 -27.73
N LEU A 80 2.62 3.53 -26.98
CA LEU A 80 1.54 2.98 -26.19
C LEU A 80 0.20 3.30 -26.86
N TYR A 81 -0.63 2.27 -27.02
CA TYR A 81 -1.93 2.37 -27.65
C TYR A 81 -3.01 2.69 -26.62
N PRO A 82 -4.01 3.50 -26.96
CA PRO A 82 -5.17 3.71 -26.11
C PRO A 82 -5.93 2.40 -25.90
N ILE A 83 -6.41 2.17 -24.68
CA ILE A 83 -7.15 0.94 -24.33
C ILE A 83 -8.64 1.11 -24.63
N PRO A 84 -9.24 0.25 -25.48
CA PRO A 84 -10.67 0.30 -25.76
C PRO A 84 -11.51 0.18 -24.49
N GLY A 85 -12.46 1.09 -24.30
CA GLY A 85 -13.36 1.10 -23.14
C GLY A 85 -12.76 1.70 -21.86
N ALA A 86 -11.49 2.11 -21.86
CA ALA A 86 -10.83 2.74 -20.71
C ALA A 86 -10.15 4.04 -21.13
N ALA A 87 -10.93 5.12 -21.19
CA ALA A 87 -10.46 6.45 -21.56
C ALA A 87 -9.26 6.90 -20.71
N GLY A 88 -8.29 7.57 -21.34
CA GLY A 88 -7.10 8.07 -20.64
C GLY A 88 -6.05 7.01 -20.34
N ARG A 89 -6.29 5.73 -20.64
CA ARG A 89 -5.34 4.64 -20.38
C ARG A 89 -4.61 4.21 -21.64
N TYR A 90 -3.29 4.11 -21.55
CA TYR A 90 -2.40 3.76 -22.65
C TYR A 90 -1.51 2.59 -22.25
N PHE A 91 -1.34 1.61 -23.14
CA PHE A 91 -0.61 0.38 -22.87
C PHE A 91 0.05 -0.21 -24.12
N THR A 92 1.03 -1.09 -23.92
CA THR A 92 1.68 -1.83 -25.02
C THR A 92 1.92 -3.28 -24.61
N ASN A 93 1.67 -4.22 -25.53
CA ASN A 93 1.98 -5.64 -25.35
C ASN A 93 3.45 -5.97 -25.68
N SER A 94 4.33 -4.96 -25.71
CA SER A 94 5.75 -5.15 -25.93
C SER A 94 6.34 -5.99 -24.80
N ASN A 95 7.14 -7.00 -25.14
CA ASN A 95 7.90 -7.80 -24.18
C ASN A 95 9.22 -7.13 -23.77
N TYR A 96 9.38 -5.82 -24.03
CA TYR A 96 10.55 -5.08 -23.59
C TYR A 96 10.60 -5.06 -22.06
N ILE A 97 11.69 -5.57 -21.50
CA ILE A 97 11.91 -5.64 -20.05
C ILE A 97 12.67 -4.40 -19.60
N PHE A 98 12.06 -3.63 -18.69
CA PHE A 98 12.72 -2.47 -18.08
C PHE A 98 13.81 -2.95 -17.11
N LYS A 99 15.00 -2.36 -17.18
CA LYS A 99 16.14 -2.75 -16.35
C LYS A 99 16.32 -1.78 -15.18
N GLY A 100 16.71 -2.31 -14.02
CA GLY A 100 17.19 -1.51 -12.90
C GLY A 100 18.45 -0.72 -13.25
N GLY A 101 18.59 0.48 -12.67
CA GLY A 101 19.68 1.42 -12.89
C GLY A 101 19.53 2.28 -14.16
N GLU A 102 18.60 1.96 -15.06
CA GLU A 102 18.38 2.68 -16.31
C GLU A 102 17.37 3.82 -16.14
N THR A 103 17.55 4.87 -16.96
CA THR A 103 16.67 6.04 -16.99
C THR A 103 15.68 5.97 -18.14
N TYR A 104 14.42 6.27 -17.86
CA TYR A 104 13.34 6.31 -18.86
C TYR A 104 12.57 7.62 -18.76
N LYS A 105 12.18 8.12 -19.93
CA LYS A 105 11.25 9.24 -20.09
C LYS A 105 9.90 8.71 -20.55
N VAL A 106 8.84 9.08 -19.85
CA VAL A 106 7.46 8.89 -20.33
C VAL A 106 6.96 10.22 -20.87
N GLN A 107 6.43 10.22 -22.09
CA GLN A 107 6.00 11.42 -22.79
C GLN A 107 4.57 11.23 -23.33
N ALA A 108 3.74 12.26 -23.22
CA ALA A 108 2.44 12.33 -23.87
C ALA A 108 2.36 13.63 -24.68
N VAL A 109 1.90 13.51 -25.93
CA VAL A 109 1.61 14.64 -26.83
C VAL A 109 0.11 14.71 -27.06
N VAL A 110 -0.48 15.88 -26.80
CA VAL A 110 -1.92 16.15 -26.97
C VAL A 110 -2.07 17.43 -27.78
N GLY A 111 -2.47 17.31 -29.05
CA GLY A 111 -2.45 18.45 -29.97
C GLY A 111 -1.02 18.99 -30.12
N ASP A 112 -0.82 20.26 -29.74
CA ASP A 112 0.49 20.93 -29.76
C ASP A 112 1.23 20.85 -28.41
N ASP A 113 0.56 20.37 -27.35
CA ASP A 113 1.11 20.30 -26.01
C ASP A 113 1.90 19.00 -25.81
N THR A 114 3.04 19.11 -25.13
CA THR A 114 3.87 17.96 -24.77
C THR A 114 4.17 18.00 -23.28
N VAL A 115 3.81 16.92 -22.59
CA VAL A 115 4.18 16.67 -21.20
C VAL A 115 5.07 15.45 -21.08
N SER A 116 5.98 15.46 -20.12
CA SER A 116 6.85 14.32 -19.90
C SER A 116 7.40 14.27 -18.48
N GLY A 117 7.63 13.08 -17.96
CA GLY A 117 8.38 12.84 -16.73
C GLY A 117 9.55 11.89 -16.97
N VAL A 118 10.56 11.96 -16.10
CA VAL A 118 11.76 11.12 -16.17
C VAL A 118 11.94 10.40 -14.84
N THR A 119 12.23 9.11 -14.91
CA THR A 119 12.50 8.26 -13.75
C THR A 119 13.75 7.41 -14.00
N THR A 120 14.51 7.17 -12.94
CA THR A 120 15.62 6.20 -12.93
C THR A 120 15.18 5.02 -12.10
N ILE A 121 15.14 3.83 -12.71
CA ILE A 121 14.66 2.63 -12.02
C ILE A 121 15.67 2.23 -10.94
N PRO A 122 15.24 2.00 -9.67
CA PRO A 122 16.08 1.41 -8.66
C PRO A 122 16.81 0.16 -9.17
N GLU A 123 18.10 0.01 -8.85
CA GLU A 123 18.92 -1.07 -9.40
C GLU A 123 18.37 -2.44 -8.99
N LYS A 124 18.09 -2.61 -7.69
CA LYS A 124 17.62 -3.88 -7.11
C LYS A 124 16.99 -3.67 -5.73
N MET A 125 15.99 -4.48 -5.39
CA MET A 125 15.52 -4.58 -4.00
C MET A 125 16.18 -5.81 -3.37
N GLU A 126 17.01 -5.60 -2.33
CA GLU A 126 17.60 -6.71 -1.57
C GLU A 126 16.96 -6.81 -0.21
N ILE A 127 16.59 -8.04 0.17
CA ILE A 127 16.04 -8.34 1.49
C ILE A 127 16.75 -9.54 2.09
N SER A 128 16.86 -9.58 3.42
CA SER A 128 17.31 -10.75 4.17
C SER A 128 16.41 -10.97 5.38
N ALA A 129 16.17 -12.22 5.73
CA ALA A 129 15.50 -12.55 6.98
C ALA A 129 16.44 -12.28 8.15
N GLU A 130 15.91 -11.68 9.21
CA GLU A 130 16.65 -11.54 10.46
C GLU A 130 16.73 -12.89 11.19
N PRO A 131 17.87 -13.20 11.83
CA PRO A 131 17.99 -14.39 12.66
C PRO A 131 16.94 -14.45 13.76
N GLN A 132 16.59 -15.67 14.16
CA GLN A 132 15.67 -15.91 15.26
C GLN A 132 16.05 -15.10 16.50
N SER A 133 15.06 -14.41 17.08
CA SER A 133 15.25 -13.55 18.26
C SER A 133 14.14 -13.74 19.29
N ILE A 134 14.32 -13.16 20.47
CA ILE A 134 13.33 -13.21 21.56
C ILE A 134 12.70 -11.84 21.72
N TYR A 135 11.37 -11.80 21.77
CA TYR A 135 10.58 -10.62 22.12
C TYR A 135 10.04 -10.76 23.54
N ASN A 136 10.31 -9.77 24.38
CA ASN A 136 9.88 -9.77 25.78
C ASN A 136 8.65 -8.87 25.95
N CYS A 137 7.57 -9.42 26.50
CA CYS A 137 6.37 -8.66 26.84
C CYS A 137 5.68 -9.22 28.08
N LYS A 138 5.39 -8.33 29.04
CA LYS A 138 4.70 -8.64 30.32
C LYS A 138 5.20 -9.93 30.98
N ASP A 139 6.51 -9.98 31.23
CA ASP A 139 7.24 -11.09 31.85
C ASP A 139 7.27 -12.42 31.06
N ASN A 140 6.74 -12.43 29.83
CA ASN A 140 6.82 -13.56 28.91
C ASN A 140 7.83 -13.31 27.80
N ASN A 141 8.43 -14.39 27.33
CA ASN A 141 9.37 -14.40 26.22
C ASN A 141 8.76 -15.16 25.04
N TYR A 142 8.63 -14.47 23.92
CA TYR A 142 8.09 -15.01 22.68
C TYR A 142 9.21 -15.18 21.65
N ASN A 143 9.21 -16.31 20.94
CA ASN A 143 10.20 -16.57 19.90
C ASN A 143 9.78 -15.91 18.59
N VAL A 144 10.60 -15.00 18.09
CA VAL A 144 10.43 -14.38 16.76
C VAL A 144 11.27 -15.19 15.76
N PRO A 145 10.63 -15.99 14.89
CA PRO A 145 11.35 -16.88 13.97
C PRO A 145 12.06 -16.11 12.85
N GLU A 146 13.11 -16.74 12.30
CA GLU A 146 13.63 -16.44 10.97
C GLU A 146 12.71 -17.12 9.94
N VAL A 147 12.40 -16.43 8.83
CA VAL A 147 11.49 -16.93 7.79
C VAL A 147 12.21 -17.17 6.46
N ASN A 148 11.74 -18.14 5.70
CA ASN A 148 12.19 -18.45 4.36
C ASN A 148 11.64 -17.43 3.35
N ILE A 149 12.48 -16.46 2.99
CA ILE A 149 12.19 -15.45 1.98
C ILE A 149 12.55 -15.88 0.53
N ASN A 150 13.10 -17.08 0.35
CA ASN A 150 13.52 -17.60 -0.96
C ASN A 150 12.56 -18.70 -1.44
N ASN A 151 11.26 -18.40 -1.44
CA ASN A 151 10.21 -19.36 -1.79
C ASN A 151 9.30 -18.92 -2.93
N TYR A 152 9.57 -17.76 -3.55
CA TYR A 152 8.78 -17.22 -4.64
C TYR A 152 9.67 -16.63 -5.74
N ASP A 153 9.36 -16.99 -6.99
CA ASP A 153 9.92 -16.37 -8.19
C ASP A 153 8.82 -16.23 -9.27
N PRO A 154 8.40 -14.99 -9.60
CA PRO A 154 7.33 -14.75 -10.57
C PRO A 154 7.68 -15.20 -12.01
N TRP A 155 8.95 -15.48 -12.29
CA TRP A 155 9.42 -15.94 -13.60
C TRP A 155 9.53 -17.46 -13.71
N SER A 156 9.31 -18.18 -12.61
CA SER A 156 9.36 -19.64 -12.55
C SER A 156 7.97 -20.27 -12.67
N PHE A 157 7.90 -21.51 -13.15
CA PHE A 157 6.67 -22.30 -13.15
C PHE A 157 6.92 -23.68 -12.52
N PRO A 158 6.32 -24.00 -11.36
CA PRO A 158 5.44 -23.14 -10.56
C PRO A 158 6.17 -21.94 -9.91
N PRO A 159 5.49 -20.82 -9.62
CA PRO A 159 6.12 -19.63 -9.04
C PRO A 159 6.54 -19.81 -7.59
N ILE A 160 5.98 -20.80 -6.89
CA ILE A 160 6.41 -21.22 -5.56
C ILE A 160 7.63 -22.12 -5.72
N THR A 161 8.78 -21.62 -5.30
CA THR A 161 10.08 -22.26 -5.51
C THR A 161 10.67 -22.91 -4.25
N GLY A 162 10.07 -22.66 -3.08
CA GLY A 162 10.56 -23.16 -1.80
C GLY A 162 9.45 -23.37 -0.77
N ALA A 163 9.83 -23.80 0.43
CA ALA A 163 8.89 -24.00 1.53
C ALA A 163 8.28 -22.66 1.98
N ILE A 164 6.97 -22.67 2.25
CA ILE A 164 6.24 -21.51 2.77
C ILE A 164 6.10 -21.70 4.27
N ASP A 165 6.62 -20.77 5.06
CA ASP A 165 6.50 -20.82 6.51
C ASP A 165 5.10 -20.44 6.96
N THR A 166 4.61 -21.15 7.98
CA THR A 166 3.33 -20.87 8.62
C THR A 166 3.55 -20.11 9.92
N LEU A 167 2.83 -19.00 10.08
CA LEU A 167 2.92 -18.12 11.23
C LEU A 167 1.54 -17.98 11.88
N THR A 168 1.49 -18.05 13.20
CA THR A 168 0.26 -17.87 13.97
C THR A 168 0.14 -16.42 14.41
N LEU A 169 -0.96 -15.77 14.01
CA LEU A 169 -1.30 -14.44 14.53
C LEU A 169 -2.14 -14.61 15.80
N GLN A 170 -1.52 -14.29 16.93
CA GLN A 170 -2.19 -14.19 18.22
C GLN A 170 -2.81 -12.80 18.36
N GLN A 171 -3.90 -12.69 19.11
CA GLN A 171 -4.56 -11.42 19.43
C GLN A 171 -4.41 -11.08 20.92
N GLY A 172 -4.40 -9.80 21.25
CA GLY A 172 -4.33 -9.31 22.62
C GLY A 172 -3.12 -8.42 22.91
N GLU A 173 -2.90 -8.14 24.20
CA GLU A 173 -2.01 -7.08 24.69
C GLU A 173 -0.60 -7.07 24.10
N CYS A 174 0.05 -8.23 24.00
CA CYS A 174 1.40 -8.30 23.43
C CYS A 174 1.41 -8.32 21.90
N PHE A 175 0.28 -8.54 21.22
CA PHE A 175 0.24 -8.97 19.82
C PHE A 175 -0.48 -8.01 18.88
N THR A 176 -1.58 -7.37 19.31
CA THR A 176 -2.42 -6.51 18.45
C THR A 176 -2.72 -5.12 19.03
N GLU A 177 -2.17 -4.75 20.18
CA GLU A 177 -2.50 -3.48 20.86
C GLU A 177 -1.58 -2.28 20.54
N SER A 178 -0.53 -2.43 19.73
CA SER A 178 0.42 -1.34 19.46
C SER A 178 1.21 -1.52 18.18
N PHE A 179 1.81 -0.43 17.70
CA PHE A 179 2.87 -0.48 16.68
C PHE A 179 4.11 -1.25 17.16
N ALA A 180 4.32 -1.32 18.47
CA ALA A 180 5.44 -2.03 19.10
C ALA A 180 5.07 -3.46 19.53
N SER A 181 3.93 -3.99 19.08
CA SER A 181 3.50 -5.36 19.36
C SER A 181 4.49 -6.39 18.83
N TYR A 182 4.34 -7.63 19.31
CA TYR A 182 5.11 -8.79 18.91
C TYR A 182 5.27 -8.85 17.37
N PRO A 183 6.51 -8.86 16.87
CA PRO A 183 6.77 -9.09 15.46
C PRO A 183 6.62 -10.57 15.14
N LEU A 184 5.85 -10.91 14.12
CA LEU A 184 5.75 -12.28 13.64
C LEU A 184 7.07 -12.76 13.04
N PHE A 185 7.85 -11.84 12.45
CA PHE A 185 9.23 -12.01 12.00
C PHE A 185 9.82 -10.62 11.69
N LYS A 186 11.10 -10.58 11.30
CA LYS A 186 11.79 -9.34 10.92
C LYS A 186 12.54 -9.51 9.60
N ILE A 187 12.57 -8.46 8.80
CA ILE A 187 13.23 -8.43 7.49
C ILE A 187 14.17 -7.23 7.43
N ASN A 188 15.43 -7.47 7.05
CA ASN A 188 16.31 -6.39 6.64
C ASN A 188 16.14 -6.07 5.16
N PHE A 189 16.52 -4.84 4.82
CA PHE A 189 16.71 -4.43 3.45
C PHE A 189 17.91 -3.51 3.29
N ASN A 190 18.34 -3.27 2.06
CA ASN A 190 19.39 -2.32 1.71
C ASN A 190 18.93 -0.86 1.90
N GLU A 191 18.76 -0.42 3.15
CA GLU A 191 18.20 0.90 3.49
C GLU A 191 19.02 2.08 3.00
N GLU A 192 20.36 1.94 2.94
CA GLU A 192 21.25 3.03 2.52
C GLU A 192 21.06 3.42 1.04
N ASP A 193 20.46 2.54 0.24
CA ASP A 193 20.26 2.76 -1.20
C ASP A 193 18.99 3.58 -1.50
N TYR A 194 18.04 3.68 -0.56
CA TYR A 194 16.69 4.19 -0.83
C TYR A 194 16.16 5.13 0.26
N GLN A 195 15.52 6.23 -0.16
CA GLN A 195 14.88 7.16 0.78
C GLN A 195 13.59 6.59 1.40
N THR A 196 12.88 5.75 0.65
CA THR A 196 11.68 5.10 1.14
C THR A 196 11.50 3.75 0.45
N VAL A 197 11.04 2.76 1.22
CA VAL A 197 10.66 1.44 0.73
C VAL A 197 9.19 1.23 1.03
N ARG A 198 8.44 0.78 0.03
CA ARG A 198 7.04 0.40 0.19
C ARG A 198 6.94 -1.11 0.37
N ILE A 199 6.27 -1.54 1.42
CA ILE A 199 5.91 -2.93 1.65
C ILE A 199 4.45 -3.10 1.28
N MET A 200 4.13 -4.10 0.47
CA MET A 200 2.76 -4.47 0.13
C MET A 200 2.50 -5.88 0.59
N THR A 201 1.41 -6.08 1.33
CA THR A 201 0.90 -7.41 1.64
C THR A 201 -0.32 -7.68 0.79
N PHE A 202 -0.23 -8.69 -0.07
CA PHE A 202 -1.34 -9.15 -0.90
C PHE A 202 -1.84 -10.50 -0.41
N ALA A 203 -3.03 -10.53 0.19
CA ALA A 203 -3.68 -11.74 0.63
C ALA A 203 -4.32 -12.47 -0.57
N LEU A 204 -3.79 -13.64 -0.93
CA LEU A 204 -4.24 -14.39 -2.11
C LEU A 204 -5.59 -15.09 -1.88
N GLU A 205 -6.00 -15.22 -0.62
CA GLU A 205 -7.22 -15.92 -0.20
C GLU A 205 -8.23 -14.96 0.46
N ALA A 206 -8.11 -13.65 0.21
CA ALA A 206 -8.97 -12.61 0.80
C ALA A 206 -10.46 -12.77 0.44
N ASP A 207 -10.75 -13.30 -0.75
CA ASP A 207 -12.10 -13.50 -1.27
C ASP A 207 -12.74 -14.82 -0.78
N SER A 208 -12.15 -15.48 0.22
CA SER A 208 -12.70 -16.73 0.77
C SER A 208 -14.00 -16.45 1.53
N VAL A 209 -15.04 -17.19 1.19
CA VAL A 209 -16.40 -17.01 1.73
C VAL A 209 -16.89 -18.29 2.40
N ASP A 210 -17.40 -18.16 3.61
CA ASP A 210 -18.13 -19.22 4.31
C ASP A 210 -19.21 -18.60 5.21
N LEU A 211 -19.96 -19.43 5.93
CA LEU A 211 -20.93 -19.00 6.93
C LEU A 211 -20.26 -18.35 8.14
N GLU A 212 -20.91 -17.33 8.70
CA GLU A 212 -20.50 -16.69 9.95
C GLU A 212 -20.28 -17.73 11.07
N PRO A 213 -19.25 -17.54 11.92
CA PRO A 213 -18.97 -18.46 13.00
C PRO A 213 -20.07 -18.40 14.05
N TYR A 214 -20.26 -19.51 14.75
CA TYR A 214 -21.23 -19.64 15.83
C TYR A 214 -20.60 -20.35 17.02
N THR A 215 -21.12 -20.06 18.21
CA THR A 215 -20.76 -20.76 19.44
C THR A 215 -21.62 -22.00 19.55
N ASP A 216 -21.02 -23.16 19.25
CA ASP A 216 -21.64 -24.47 19.42
C ASP A 216 -21.79 -24.76 20.93
N THR A 217 -22.96 -24.46 21.47
CA THR A 217 -23.20 -24.53 22.92
C THR A 217 -23.46 -25.96 23.37
N ASN A 218 -23.88 -26.83 22.45
CA ASN A 218 -24.24 -28.21 22.74
C ASN A 218 -23.16 -29.23 22.28
N ASN A 219 -22.11 -28.77 21.60
CA ASN A 219 -20.99 -29.53 21.03
C ASN A 219 -21.42 -30.61 20.02
N ASP A 220 -22.50 -30.40 19.26
CA ASP A 220 -22.98 -31.34 18.25
C ASP A 220 -22.39 -31.09 16.84
N GLY A 221 -21.64 -30.00 16.67
CA GLY A 221 -21.03 -29.57 15.42
C GLY A 221 -22.02 -29.00 14.40
N ILE A 222 -23.24 -28.65 14.82
CA ILE A 222 -24.33 -28.20 13.96
C ILE A 222 -24.96 -26.93 14.54
N TRP A 223 -25.03 -25.89 13.72
CA TRP A 223 -25.74 -24.65 14.07
C TRP A 223 -27.20 -24.92 14.47
N ASN A 224 -27.59 -24.46 15.66
CA ASN A 224 -28.98 -24.41 16.11
C ASN A 224 -29.47 -22.95 16.22
N THR A 225 -30.75 -22.70 15.98
CA THR A 225 -31.32 -21.34 15.96
C THR A 225 -31.28 -20.59 17.29
N ASP A 226 -31.05 -21.31 18.39
CA ASP A 226 -30.92 -20.78 19.75
C ASP A 226 -29.47 -20.49 20.16
N GLU A 227 -28.50 -20.82 19.31
CA GLU A 227 -27.08 -20.54 19.55
C GLU A 227 -26.71 -19.10 19.18
N TYR A 228 -25.58 -18.64 19.71
CA TYR A 228 -25.03 -17.34 19.37
C TYR A 228 -24.19 -17.45 18.10
N PHE A 229 -24.30 -16.47 17.21
CA PHE A 229 -23.39 -16.31 16.07
C PHE A 229 -22.90 -14.88 15.99
N ASP A 230 -21.69 -14.71 15.45
CA ASP A 230 -21.15 -13.39 15.18
C ASP A 230 -21.73 -12.82 13.89
N ASP A 231 -22.71 -11.92 14.02
CA ASP A 231 -23.35 -11.20 12.91
C ASP A 231 -22.42 -10.10 12.36
N TRP A 232 -21.39 -10.52 11.62
CA TRP A 232 -20.36 -9.64 11.07
C TRP A 232 -20.91 -8.67 10.03
N ASN A 233 -21.90 -9.11 9.24
CA ASN A 233 -22.55 -8.25 8.26
C ASN A 233 -23.79 -7.52 8.82
N GLN A 234 -24.12 -7.67 10.09
CA GLN A 234 -25.18 -6.95 10.82
C GLN A 234 -26.56 -7.01 10.15
N ASN A 235 -26.91 -8.16 9.56
CA ASN A 235 -28.20 -8.36 8.90
C ASN A 235 -29.20 -9.19 9.75
N GLY A 236 -28.75 -9.69 10.90
CA GLY A 236 -29.55 -10.50 11.83
C GLY A 236 -29.78 -11.95 11.40
N LEU A 237 -29.08 -12.43 10.36
CA LEU A 237 -29.15 -13.79 9.83
C LEU A 237 -27.74 -14.36 9.73
N ARG A 238 -27.55 -15.58 10.22
CA ARG A 238 -26.31 -16.32 10.01
C ARG A 238 -26.20 -16.70 8.52
N ASP A 239 -25.44 -15.94 7.75
CA ASP A 239 -25.21 -16.17 6.34
C ASP A 239 -23.73 -15.99 5.97
N SER A 240 -23.43 -15.68 4.71
CA SER A 240 -22.06 -15.69 4.19
C SER A 240 -21.26 -14.46 4.59
N CYS A 241 -19.96 -14.64 4.80
CA CYS A 241 -19.02 -13.58 5.14
C CYS A 241 -17.61 -13.92 4.64
N PHE A 242 -16.68 -12.95 4.71
CA PHE A 242 -15.28 -13.19 4.39
C PHE A 242 -14.56 -13.85 5.55
N ILE A 243 -14.48 -15.18 5.59
CA ILE A 243 -13.91 -15.90 6.73
C ILE A 243 -12.43 -15.64 7.02
N ASN A 244 -11.67 -15.25 5.99
CA ASN A 244 -10.26 -14.96 6.14
C ASN A 244 -9.99 -13.53 6.59
N LEU A 245 -10.98 -12.64 6.62
CA LEU A 245 -10.78 -11.30 7.15
C LEU A 245 -10.42 -11.39 8.64
N ILE A 246 -9.41 -10.62 9.07
CA ILE A 246 -9.04 -10.56 10.49
C ILE A 246 -10.05 -9.64 11.19
N TYR A 247 -11.14 -10.21 11.71
CA TYR A 247 -12.10 -9.51 12.56
C TYR A 247 -11.53 -9.36 13.98
N ASP A 248 -10.81 -8.27 14.25
CA ASP A 248 -10.45 -7.93 15.64
C ASP A 248 -11.50 -6.98 16.24
N THR A 249 -12.32 -7.50 17.14
CA THR A 249 -13.32 -6.76 17.90
C THR A 249 -12.87 -6.46 19.33
N THR A 250 -11.76 -7.05 19.77
CA THR A 250 -11.31 -7.06 21.17
C THR A 250 -10.81 -5.70 21.61
N TYR A 251 -10.10 -4.99 20.72
CA TYR A 251 -9.54 -3.65 20.97
C TYR A 251 -9.93 -2.70 19.85
N LYS A 252 -11.23 -2.58 19.62
CA LYS A 252 -11.82 -1.77 18.55
C LYS A 252 -11.16 -0.38 18.43
N ASP A 253 -10.97 0.32 19.53
CA ASP A 253 -10.38 1.67 19.52
C ASP A 253 -8.93 1.69 19.02
N VAL A 254 -8.13 0.67 19.34
CA VAL A 254 -6.74 0.58 18.87
C VAL A 254 -6.68 0.15 17.41
N TYR A 255 -7.49 -0.84 17.03
CA TYR A 255 -7.54 -1.30 15.64
C TYR A 255 -8.03 -0.20 14.70
N GLU A 256 -9.08 0.52 15.09
CA GLU A 256 -9.61 1.66 14.33
C GLU A 256 -8.63 2.83 14.27
N LEU A 257 -7.80 3.04 15.30
CA LEU A 257 -6.76 4.07 15.27
C LEU A 257 -5.72 3.81 14.17
N TRP A 258 -5.31 2.55 13.99
CA TRP A 258 -4.21 2.20 13.08
C TRP A 258 -4.64 1.76 11.69
N LYS A 259 -5.81 1.14 11.57
CA LYS A 259 -6.32 0.60 10.32
C LYS A 259 -7.61 1.24 9.87
N GLU A 260 -8.14 2.22 10.60
CA GLU A 260 -9.46 2.81 10.35
C GLU A 260 -10.62 1.82 10.52
N THR A 261 -11.83 2.32 10.37
CA THR A 261 -13.04 1.47 10.39
C THR A 261 -13.10 0.60 9.13
N TYR A 262 -13.71 -0.58 9.24
CA TYR A 262 -13.90 -1.43 8.08
C TYR A 262 -14.84 -0.76 7.07
N PRO A 263 -14.42 -0.57 5.80
CA PRO A 263 -15.37 -0.28 4.74
C PRO A 263 -16.34 -1.45 4.59
N ARG A 264 -17.55 -1.15 4.11
CA ARG A 264 -18.62 -2.13 3.88
C ARG A 264 -19.14 -1.99 2.46
N GLY A 265 -19.84 -3.03 2.00
CA GLY A 265 -20.43 -3.08 0.67
C GLY A 265 -21.25 -1.84 0.30
N SER A 266 -21.42 -1.62 -0.99
CA SER A 266 -22.18 -0.48 -1.50
C SER A 266 -23.69 -0.73 -1.42
N ASN A 267 -24.50 0.33 -1.52
CA ASN A 267 -25.95 0.20 -1.64
C ASN A 267 -26.41 -0.54 -2.91
N ALA A 268 -25.52 -0.75 -3.89
CA ALA A 268 -25.80 -1.52 -5.09
C ALA A 268 -25.62 -3.04 -4.87
N ASP A 269 -24.89 -3.43 -3.82
CA ASP A 269 -24.68 -4.83 -3.46
C ASP A 269 -25.93 -5.42 -2.78
N LEU A 270 -26.15 -6.72 -2.98
CA LEU A 270 -27.32 -7.45 -2.49
C LEU A 270 -26.90 -8.63 -1.59
N GLY A 271 -27.84 -9.07 -0.75
CA GLY A 271 -27.60 -10.18 0.19
C GLY A 271 -26.52 -9.83 1.21
N TRP A 272 -25.73 -10.83 1.58
CA TRP A 272 -24.66 -10.70 2.57
C TRP A 272 -23.67 -9.57 2.24
N LYS A 273 -23.26 -9.46 0.98
CA LYS A 273 -22.25 -8.47 0.51
C LYS A 273 -22.57 -7.02 0.86
N LYS A 274 -23.85 -6.66 0.93
CA LYS A 274 -24.29 -5.28 1.14
C LYS A 274 -23.67 -4.63 2.37
N ASN A 275 -23.53 -5.40 3.45
CA ASN A 275 -23.02 -4.88 4.71
C ASN A 275 -21.86 -5.71 5.26
N THR A 276 -21.28 -6.61 4.46
CA THR A 276 -20.06 -7.33 4.84
C THR A 276 -18.88 -6.36 4.91
N PRO A 277 -18.12 -6.36 6.02
CA PRO A 277 -16.90 -5.59 6.12
C PRO A 277 -15.79 -6.21 5.26
N PHE A 278 -14.90 -5.36 4.74
CA PHE A 278 -13.72 -5.80 3.99
C PHE A 278 -12.53 -4.89 4.28
N ARG A 279 -11.36 -5.23 3.75
CA ARG A 279 -10.15 -4.39 3.74
C ARG A 279 -9.63 -4.30 2.31
N TYR A 280 -8.98 -3.18 2.00
CA TYR A 280 -8.32 -3.05 0.69
C TYR A 280 -7.15 -4.03 0.62
N ASN A 281 -7.02 -4.70 -0.52
CA ASN A 281 -6.01 -5.72 -0.74
C ASN A 281 -5.40 -5.50 -2.14
N PRO A 282 -4.08 -5.22 -2.27
CA PRO A 282 -3.07 -5.25 -1.21
C PRO A 282 -3.12 -4.05 -0.26
N TRP A 283 -2.58 -4.23 0.95
CA TRP A 283 -2.38 -3.16 1.92
C TRP A 283 -0.92 -2.66 1.89
N PRO A 284 -0.67 -1.36 1.63
CA PRO A 284 0.68 -0.80 1.58
C PRO A 284 1.13 -0.16 2.91
N TRP A 285 2.43 -0.25 3.19
CA TRP A 285 3.12 0.48 4.26
C TRP A 285 4.40 1.08 3.71
N ASN A 286 4.70 2.34 4.03
CA ASN A 286 6.01 2.93 3.73
C ASN A 286 6.91 2.82 4.97
N VAL A 287 8.16 2.43 4.74
CA VAL A 287 9.19 2.29 5.78
C VAL A 287 10.48 2.95 5.31
N GLU A 288 11.26 3.44 6.27
CA GLU A 288 12.53 4.14 6.03
C GLU A 288 13.71 3.46 6.72
N THR A 289 13.44 2.52 7.63
CA THR A 289 14.47 1.88 8.46
C THR A 289 14.38 0.37 8.47
N SER A 290 15.55 -0.25 8.52
CA SER A 290 15.79 -1.69 8.61
C SER A 290 16.37 -2.04 9.99
N PRO A 291 16.05 -3.20 10.58
CA PRO A 291 15.07 -4.19 10.13
C PRO A 291 13.62 -3.74 10.36
N VAL A 292 12.72 -4.17 9.48
CA VAL A 292 11.29 -4.00 9.65
C VAL A 292 10.74 -5.09 10.53
N SER A 293 10.02 -4.70 11.58
CA SER A 293 9.26 -5.61 12.43
C SER A 293 7.89 -5.88 11.80
N MET A 294 7.70 -7.08 11.25
CA MET A 294 6.47 -7.47 10.56
C MET A 294 5.42 -7.90 11.59
N THR A 295 4.63 -6.94 12.05
CA THR A 295 3.56 -7.13 13.06
C THR A 295 2.18 -7.33 12.42
N TRP A 296 1.14 -7.43 13.24
CA TRP A 296 -0.27 -7.49 12.83
C TRP A 296 -0.72 -6.36 11.88
N LEU A 297 -0.04 -5.20 11.91
CA LEU A 297 -0.34 -4.05 11.07
C LEU A 297 -0.21 -4.34 9.57
N PHE A 298 0.62 -5.32 9.20
CA PHE A 298 0.87 -5.68 7.81
C PHE A 298 -0.14 -6.68 7.24
N TYR A 299 -1.09 -7.19 8.05
CA TYR A 299 -2.00 -8.27 7.64
C TYR A 299 -3.45 -7.91 7.91
N ASP A 300 -4.27 -7.94 6.87
CA ASP A 300 -5.72 -7.76 7.00
C ASP A 300 -6.51 -9.05 6.86
N TYR A 301 -5.87 -10.10 6.33
CA TYR A 301 -6.47 -11.40 6.09
C TYR A 301 -5.55 -12.53 6.55
N TYR A 302 -6.14 -13.62 7.02
CA TYR A 302 -5.51 -14.92 7.17
C TYR A 302 -5.30 -15.60 5.81
N GLY A 303 -4.53 -16.69 5.80
CA GLY A 303 -4.21 -17.48 4.62
C GLY A 303 -2.88 -17.08 3.98
N LEU A 304 -2.74 -17.40 2.69
CA LEU A 304 -1.52 -17.18 1.93
C LEU A 304 -1.29 -15.69 1.61
N GLN A 305 -0.16 -15.15 2.04
CA GLN A 305 0.23 -13.74 1.85
C GLN A 305 1.43 -13.63 0.91
N LEU A 306 1.30 -12.85 -0.17
CA LEU A 306 2.42 -12.41 -0.99
C LEU A 306 2.91 -11.06 -0.46
N ILE A 307 4.07 -11.07 0.19
CA ILE A 307 4.70 -9.87 0.73
C ILE A 307 5.71 -9.37 -0.29
N THR A 308 5.61 -8.11 -0.66
CA THR A 308 6.49 -7.46 -1.64
C THR A 308 7.15 -6.24 -1.02
N PHE A 309 8.48 -6.28 -0.94
CA PHE A 309 9.30 -5.10 -0.67
C PHE A 309 9.57 -4.40 -1.99
N GLN A 310 9.31 -3.10 -2.06
CA GLN A 310 9.41 -2.29 -3.25
C GLN A 310 10.27 -1.05 -2.96
N ALA A 311 11.48 -1.05 -3.50
CA ALA A 311 12.31 0.15 -3.59
C ALA A 311 11.65 1.12 -4.57
N THR A 312 11.48 2.37 -4.17
CA THR A 312 10.91 3.41 -5.02
C THR A 312 11.97 4.41 -5.44
N ASP A 313 11.78 5.02 -6.60
CA ASP A 313 12.66 6.09 -7.08
C ASP A 313 12.50 7.41 -6.30
N ASP A 314 13.47 8.31 -6.48
CA ASP A 314 13.45 9.64 -5.86
C ASP A 314 12.20 10.45 -6.24
N ALA A 315 11.67 10.26 -7.45
CA ALA A 315 10.45 10.96 -7.88
C ALA A 315 9.26 10.59 -6.99
N THR A 316 9.12 9.31 -6.63
CA THR A 316 8.09 8.87 -5.68
C THR A 316 8.27 9.54 -4.32
N PHE A 317 9.48 9.49 -3.75
CA PHE A 317 9.75 10.10 -2.45
C PHE A 317 9.43 11.60 -2.46
N ASN A 318 9.98 12.34 -3.42
CA ASN A 318 9.77 13.78 -3.57
C ASN A 318 8.29 14.15 -3.73
N TYR A 319 7.53 13.37 -4.51
CA TYR A 319 6.11 13.63 -4.72
C TYR A 319 5.30 13.59 -3.41
N PHE A 320 5.62 12.65 -2.52
CA PHE A 320 4.88 12.42 -1.27
C PHE A 320 5.48 13.11 -0.03
N GLN A 321 6.68 13.69 -0.10
CA GLN A 321 7.32 14.43 1.01
C GLN A 321 6.45 15.54 1.62
N GLY A 322 5.59 16.18 0.82
CA GLY A 322 4.69 17.24 1.28
C GLY A 322 3.47 16.75 2.07
N LEU A 323 3.34 15.44 2.26
CA LEU A 323 2.13 14.78 2.75
C LEU A 323 0.87 15.31 2.06
N PRO A 324 0.80 15.30 0.71
CA PRO A 324 -0.33 15.89 0.00
C PRO A 324 -1.68 15.28 0.38
N GLU A 325 -1.69 14.04 0.87
CA GLU A 325 -2.87 13.36 1.43
C GLU A 325 -3.40 14.04 2.72
N PHE A 326 -2.51 14.67 3.49
CA PHE A 326 -2.84 15.34 4.76
C PHE A 326 -2.80 16.88 4.66
N ASN A 327 -2.14 17.42 3.63
CA ASN A 327 -2.01 18.84 3.39
C ASN A 327 -2.36 19.22 1.95
N GLN A 328 -3.66 19.38 1.71
CA GLN A 328 -4.23 19.79 0.43
C GLN A 328 -3.78 21.18 -0.09
N PHE A 329 -3.06 21.96 0.72
CA PHE A 329 -2.61 23.31 0.35
C PHE A 329 -1.20 23.33 -0.25
N VAL A 330 -0.49 22.20 -0.24
CA VAL A 330 0.85 22.07 -0.82
C VAL A 330 0.77 21.21 -2.07
N MET A 331 1.19 21.76 -3.21
CA MET A 331 1.31 20.96 -4.42
C MET A 331 2.39 19.89 -4.23
N PRO A 332 2.13 18.64 -4.64
CA PRO A 332 3.15 17.60 -4.71
C PRO A 332 4.35 18.04 -5.56
N ASN A 333 5.55 17.59 -5.20
CA ASN A 333 6.75 17.82 -6.01
C ASN A 333 6.76 16.86 -7.21
N SER A 334 6.02 17.24 -8.25
CA SER A 334 5.89 16.51 -9.51
C SER A 334 7.17 16.57 -10.36
N ASN A 335 7.60 15.44 -10.91
CA ASN A 335 8.68 15.37 -11.91
C ASN A 335 8.20 15.60 -13.35
N ILE A 336 6.93 15.95 -13.55
CA ILE A 336 6.35 16.22 -14.86
C ILE A 336 6.71 17.63 -15.33
N VAL A 337 7.32 17.72 -16.50
CA VAL A 337 7.57 18.96 -17.23
C VAL A 337 6.32 19.34 -18.03
N ASN A 338 5.94 20.61 -17.95
CA ASN A 338 4.76 21.21 -18.61
C ASN A 338 3.39 20.61 -18.19
N GLY A 339 3.33 19.88 -17.09
CA GLY A 339 2.11 19.21 -16.64
C GLY A 339 2.12 18.90 -15.15
N TYR A 340 1.14 18.10 -14.72
CA TYR A 340 1.06 17.52 -13.38
C TYR A 340 1.15 16.00 -13.42
N GLY A 341 1.29 15.37 -12.25
CA GLY A 341 1.27 13.91 -12.08
C GLY A 341 2.62 13.38 -11.61
N LEU A 342 2.90 12.12 -11.93
CA LEU A 342 4.11 11.44 -11.48
C LEU A 342 4.49 10.34 -12.47
N VAL A 343 5.73 10.39 -12.94
CA VAL A 343 6.39 9.26 -13.59
C VAL A 343 7.34 8.66 -12.56
N SER A 344 6.96 7.53 -12.00
CA SER A 344 7.75 6.82 -10.98
C SER A 344 8.29 5.50 -11.51
N SER A 345 9.17 4.91 -10.73
CA SER A 345 9.59 3.54 -10.96
C SER A 345 9.98 2.81 -9.69
N SER A 346 10.17 1.50 -9.81
CA SER A 346 10.48 0.67 -8.66
C SER A 346 11.24 -0.61 -9.02
N ALA A 347 11.95 -1.15 -8.04
CA ALA A 347 12.43 -2.53 -8.03
C ALA A 347 11.79 -3.28 -6.87
N SER A 348 11.56 -4.59 -7.02
CA SER A 348 10.83 -5.34 -6.00
C SER A 348 11.40 -6.73 -5.76
N LYS A 349 11.23 -7.19 -4.53
CA LYS A 349 11.49 -8.57 -4.12
C LYS A 349 10.30 -9.05 -3.29
N SER A 350 9.82 -10.24 -3.61
CA SER A 350 8.63 -10.81 -2.97
C SER A 350 8.90 -12.21 -2.44
N PHE A 351 8.15 -12.57 -1.40
CA PHE A 351 8.14 -13.90 -0.80
C PHE A 351 6.74 -14.21 -0.26
N LEU A 352 6.50 -15.49 0.04
CA LEU A 352 5.23 -15.98 0.54
C LEU A 352 5.34 -16.37 2.01
N ILE A 353 4.28 -16.13 2.77
CA ILE A 353 4.05 -16.72 4.09
C ILE A 353 2.61 -17.23 4.18
N TYR A 354 2.33 -18.14 5.09
CA TYR A 354 0.97 -18.57 5.39
C TYR A 354 0.59 -18.14 6.81
N LEU A 355 -0.46 -17.31 6.94
CA LEU A 355 -0.89 -16.77 8.22
C LEU A 355 -2.11 -17.53 8.74
N ILE A 356 -2.04 -18.06 9.96
CA ILE A 356 -3.16 -18.78 10.59
C ILE A 356 -3.65 -18.06 11.85
N ARG A 357 -4.91 -18.29 12.18
CA ARG A 357 -5.51 -17.87 13.45
C ARG A 357 -4.96 -18.70 14.60
N ASP A 358 -4.83 -18.08 15.77
CA ASP A 358 -4.62 -18.82 17.01
C ASP A 358 -5.96 -19.40 17.51
N ASP A 359 -6.16 -20.70 17.28
CA ASP A 359 -7.38 -21.40 17.69
C ASP A 359 -7.42 -21.67 19.21
N SER A 360 -6.35 -21.35 19.95
CA SER A 360 -6.32 -21.56 21.40
C SER A 360 -7.23 -20.62 22.20
N ASN A 361 -7.82 -19.61 21.53
CA ASN A 361 -8.76 -18.64 22.10
C ASN A 361 -10.18 -18.74 21.52
N ASN A 362 -10.56 -19.81 20.80
CA ASN A 362 -11.98 -20.06 20.52
C ASN A 362 -12.64 -20.54 21.83
N PRO A 363 -13.55 -19.76 22.44
CA PRO A 363 -14.25 -20.16 23.66
C PRO A 363 -15.16 -21.37 23.45
#